data_AF-A0A357CDU0-F1
#
_entry.id   AF-A0A357CDU0-F1
#
_cell.length_a   1.000
_cell.length_b   1.000
_cell.length_c   1.000
_cell.angle_alpha   90.00
_cell.angle_beta   90.00
_cell.angle_gamma   90.00
#
_symmetry.space_group_name_H-M   'P 1'
#
loop_
_entity.id
_entity.type
_entity.pdbx_description
1 polymer ?
#
loop_
_entity_poly.entity_id
_entity_poly.type
_entity_poly.pdbx_seq_one_letter_code
_entity_poly.pdbx_strand_id
1 'polypeptide(L)'
;MEDKEELRDQIRENYSQVALKGSSGCCCSPGCCGVDPAFDVNTAAKNLGYSEEDLQNMPDQANMGLGCGNPLAIASLQEGDIVLDLGSGGG
;
A
#
# COMPACT_ATOMS: atom_id res chain seq x y z
N MET A 1 13.33 19.30 -20.61
CA MET A 1 13.21 19.55 -19.16
C MET A 1 11.74 19.65 -18.78
N GLU A 2 10.88 20.24 -19.62
CA GLU A 2 9.40 20.17 -19.53
C GLU A 2 8.84 18.74 -19.45
N ASP A 3 9.33 17.84 -20.30
CA ASP A 3 8.89 16.43 -20.38
C ASP A 3 8.98 15.64 -19.05
N LYS A 4 9.94 16.00 -18.18
CA LYS A 4 10.08 15.36 -16.86
C LYS A 4 9.05 15.85 -15.85
N GLU A 5 8.67 17.12 -15.92
CA GLU A 5 7.66 17.68 -15.02
C GLU A 5 6.27 17.23 -15.45
N GLU A 6 5.99 17.13 -16.75
CA GLU A 6 4.75 16.56 -17.26
C GLU A 6 4.55 15.11 -16.81
N LEU A 7 5.60 14.28 -16.88
CA LEU A 7 5.56 12.92 -16.35
C LEU A 7 5.32 12.90 -14.83
N ARG A 8 5.95 13.81 -14.08
CA ARG A 8 5.75 13.89 -12.63
C ARG A 8 4.34 14.33 -12.27
N ASP A 9 3.72 15.21 -13.06
CA ASP A 9 2.34 15.62 -12.87
C ASP A 9 1.38 14.45 -13.10
N GLN A 10 1.62 13.63 -14.13
CA GLN A 10 0.85 12.41 -14.34
C GLN A 10 1.00 11.42 -13.18
N ILE A 11 2.22 11.25 -12.65
CA ILE A 11 2.46 10.41 -11.47
C ILE A 11 1.70 10.96 -10.26
N ARG A 12 1.83 12.26 -9.96
CA ARG A 12 1.12 12.90 -8.84
C ARG A 12 -0.39 12.74 -8.95
N GLU A 13 -0.94 12.91 -10.15
CA GLU A 13 -2.37 12.73 -10.39
C GLU A 13 -2.82 11.30 -10.13
N ASN A 14 -2.08 10.29 -10.58
CA ASN A 14 -2.43 8.90 -10.30
C ASN A 14 -2.41 8.58 -8.79
N TYR A 15 -1.37 9.04 -8.07
CA TYR A 15 -1.30 8.86 -6.62
C TYR A 15 -2.37 9.67 -5.87
N SER A 16 -2.76 10.84 -6.36
CA SER A 16 -3.82 11.66 -5.73
C SER A 16 -5.17 10.97 -5.79
N GLN A 17 -5.50 10.32 -6.91
CA GLN A 17 -6.74 9.55 -7.05
C GLN A 17 -6.81 8.41 -6.05
N VAL A 18 -5.70 7.69 -5.84
CA VAL A 18 -5.59 6.62 -4.86
C VAL A 18 -5.75 7.15 -3.42
N ALA A 19 -5.13 8.29 -3.10
CA ALA A 19 -5.22 8.90 -1.78
C ALA A 19 -6.63 9.43 -1.45
N LEU A 20 -7.34 10.00 -2.44
CA LEU A 20 -8.65 10.61 -2.23
C LEU A 20 -9.81 9.61 -2.26
N LYS A 21 -9.74 8.59 -3.11
CA LYS A 21 -10.84 7.64 -3.35
C LYS A 21 -10.63 6.28 -2.69
N GLY A 22 -9.43 6.03 -2.16
CA GLY A 22 -8.98 4.69 -1.81
C GLY A 22 -8.66 3.87 -3.07
N SER A 23 -8.01 2.72 -2.88
CA SER A 23 -7.82 1.73 -3.94
C SER A 23 -8.79 0.58 -3.76
N SER A 24 -9.35 0.09 -4.87
CA SER A 24 -10.14 -1.14 -4.95
C SER A 24 -9.31 -2.36 -5.42
N GLY A 25 -7.98 -2.30 -5.29
CA GLY A 25 -7.11 -3.43 -5.65
C GLY A 25 -5.61 -3.21 -5.42
N CYS A 26 -4.87 -4.32 -5.55
CA CYS A 26 -3.42 -4.44 -5.30
C CYS A 26 -2.57 -3.61 -6.27
N CYS A 27 -1.56 -2.91 -5.73
CA CYS A 27 -0.65 -2.00 -6.45
C CYS A 27 0.32 -2.70 -7.42
N CYS A 28 0.45 -4.02 -7.34
CA CYS A 28 1.46 -4.76 -8.09
C CYS A 28 0.96 -5.14 -9.49
N SER A 29 1.28 -4.28 -10.46
CA SER A 29 1.30 -4.53 -11.91
C SER A 29 0.00 -4.26 -12.69
N PRO A 30 0.06 -3.61 -13.87
CA PRO A 30 -1.06 -3.57 -14.80
C PRO A 30 -1.29 -4.98 -15.34
N GLY A 31 -2.27 -5.70 -14.76
CA GLY A 31 -2.68 -7.03 -15.19
C GLY A 31 -2.62 -8.14 -14.15
N CYS A 32 -2.30 -7.89 -12.87
CA CYS A 32 -2.27 -8.96 -11.87
C CYS A 32 -3.64 -9.33 -11.29
N CYS A 33 -4.53 -8.36 -11.04
CA CYS A 33 -5.86 -8.64 -10.48
C CYS A 33 -6.91 -7.66 -11.04
N GLY A 34 -7.97 -8.19 -11.65
CA GLY A 34 -9.19 -7.43 -11.90
C GLY A 34 -9.78 -6.96 -10.57
N VAL A 35 -10.47 -5.83 -10.60
CA VAL A 35 -11.34 -5.36 -9.52
C VAL A 35 -12.43 -6.41 -9.29
N ASP A 36 -12.18 -7.36 -8.39
CA ASP A 36 -13.19 -8.29 -7.92
C ASP A 36 -14.02 -7.56 -6.84
N PRO A 37 -15.34 -7.38 -7.02
CA PRO A 37 -16.21 -6.83 -5.98
C PRO A 37 -16.18 -7.62 -4.66
N ALA A 38 -15.67 -8.86 -4.68
CA ALA A 38 -15.45 -9.69 -3.49
C ALA A 38 -14.06 -9.50 -2.85
N PHE A 39 -13.24 -8.54 -3.31
CA PHE A 39 -11.91 -8.30 -2.77
C PHE A 39 -11.98 -7.75 -1.34
N ASP A 40 -11.59 -8.58 -0.37
CA ASP A 40 -11.44 -8.20 1.03
C ASP A 40 -9.97 -7.82 1.32
N VAL A 41 -9.75 -6.53 1.58
CA VAL A 41 -8.44 -5.95 1.91
C VAL A 41 -7.79 -6.57 3.15
N ASN A 42 -8.58 -7.03 4.12
CA ASN A 42 -8.05 -7.63 5.34
C ASN A 42 -7.61 -9.08 5.11
N THR A 43 -8.36 -9.83 4.30
CA THR A 43 -7.94 -11.17 3.86
C THR A 43 -6.65 -11.08 3.03
N ALA A 44 -6.53 -10.08 2.15
CA ALA A 44 -5.29 -9.83 1.41
C ALA A 44 -4.11 -9.56 2.35
N ALA A 45 -4.27 -8.66 3.32
CA ALA A 45 -3.23 -8.35 4.30
C ALA A 45 -2.80 -9.59 5.13
N LYS A 46 -3.75 -10.43 5.55
CA LYS A 46 -3.44 -11.69 6.25
C LYS A 46 -2.58 -12.62 5.40
N ASN A 47 -2.88 -12.75 4.11
CA ASN A 47 -2.08 -13.55 3.18
C ASN A 47 -0.67 -13.00 2.98
N LEU A 48 -0.46 -11.69 3.23
CA LEU A 48 0.84 -11.02 3.21
C LEU A 48 1.61 -11.14 4.54
N GLY A 49 1.02 -11.81 5.54
CA GLY A 49 1.68 -12.09 6.83
C GLY A 49 1.35 -11.09 7.94
N TYR A 50 0.27 -10.32 7.83
CA TYR A 50 -0.26 -9.53 8.96
C TYR A 50 -1.15 -10.40 9.86
N SER A 51 -1.03 -10.23 11.17
CA SER A 51 -1.88 -10.89 12.15
C SER A 51 -3.21 -10.15 12.33
N GLU A 52 -4.18 -10.79 12.97
CA GLU A 52 -5.44 -10.12 13.36
C GLU A 52 -5.18 -8.93 14.30
N GLU A 53 -4.20 -9.05 15.20
CA GLU A 53 -3.82 -7.99 16.13
C GLU A 53 -3.21 -6.79 15.40
N ASP A 54 -2.40 -7.02 14.36
CA ASP A 54 -1.86 -5.93 13.52
C ASP A 54 -3.00 -5.16 12.85
N LEU A 55 -4.00 -5.87 12.32
CA LEU A 55 -5.15 -5.25 11.64
C LEU A 55 -6.08 -4.48 12.58
N GLN A 56 -6.14 -4.88 13.86
CA GLN A 56 -6.95 -4.17 14.86
C GLN A 56 -6.24 -2.94 15.42
N ASN A 57 -4.90 -2.95 15.43
CA ASN A 57 -4.10 -1.85 15.96
C ASN A 57 -3.69 -0.83 14.88
N MET A 58 -3.84 -1.14 13.59
CA MET A 58 -3.57 -0.18 12.52
C MET A 58 -4.67 0.88 12.40
N PRO A 59 -4.36 2.11 11.92
CA PRO A 59 -5.39 3.07 11.55
C PRO A 59 -6.29 2.54 10.43
N ASP A 60 -7.61 2.82 10.51
CA ASP A 60 -8.61 2.34 9.54
C ASP A 60 -8.24 2.66 8.08
N GLN A 61 -7.56 3.77 7.84
CA GLN A 61 -7.18 4.25 6.51
C GLN A 61 -5.83 3.72 5.99
N ALA A 62 -5.07 3.00 6.84
CA ALA A 62 -3.74 2.51 6.49
C ALA A 62 -3.79 1.30 5.53
N ASN A 63 -4.76 0.39 5.71
CA ASN A 63 -4.92 -0.75 4.80
C ASN A 63 -5.68 -0.36 3.52
N MET A 64 -4.94 0.25 2.59
CA MET A 64 -5.46 0.61 1.27
C MET A 64 -5.51 -0.56 0.29
N GLY A 65 -5.13 -1.79 0.72
CA GLY A 65 -5.09 -2.97 -0.16
C GLY A 65 -4.01 -2.92 -1.24
N LEU A 66 -3.02 -2.04 -1.10
CA LEU A 66 -1.97 -1.76 -2.10
C LEU A 66 -0.63 -2.45 -1.79
N GLY A 67 -0.47 -3.00 -0.60
CA GLY A 67 0.79 -3.61 -0.15
C GLY A 67 1.12 -4.93 -0.85
N CYS A 68 2.39 -5.28 -0.86
CA CYS A 68 2.91 -6.51 -1.46
C CYS A 68 3.53 -7.50 -0.45
N GLY A 69 3.60 -7.12 0.83
CA GLY A 69 4.18 -7.92 1.90
C GLY A 69 4.19 -7.19 3.25
N ASN A 70 4.52 -7.91 4.31
CA ASN A 70 4.75 -7.35 5.64
C ASN A 70 6.26 -7.10 5.86
N PRO A 71 6.74 -5.83 5.86
CA PRO A 71 8.15 -5.51 6.04
C PRO A 71 8.70 -5.92 7.41
N LEU A 72 7.89 -5.90 8.47
CA LEU A 72 8.31 -6.34 9.81
C LEU A 72 8.63 -7.84 9.85
N ALA A 73 7.87 -8.65 9.09
CA ALA A 73 8.09 -10.08 9.01
C ALA A 73 9.38 -10.47 8.26
N ILE A 74 9.88 -9.60 7.38
CA ILE A 74 11.02 -9.91 6.50
C ILE A 74 12.30 -9.14 6.85
N ALA A 75 12.20 -7.94 7.42
CA ALA A 75 13.32 -7.03 7.59
C ALA A 75 14.11 -7.22 8.90
N SER A 76 13.68 -8.14 9.79
CA SER A 76 14.36 -8.44 11.06
C SER A 76 14.70 -7.20 11.90
N LEU A 77 13.81 -6.20 11.86
CA LEU A 77 13.99 -4.91 12.54
C LEU A 77 14.09 -5.11 14.05
N GLN A 78 14.96 -4.32 14.69
CA GLN A 78 15.17 -4.33 16.13
C GLN A 78 14.73 -3.02 16.77
N GLU A 79 14.44 -3.09 18.07
CA GLU A 79 14.17 -1.88 18.85
C GLU A 79 15.37 -0.94 18.81
N GLY A 80 15.11 0.33 18.48
CA GLY A 80 16.15 1.35 18.31
C GLY A 80 16.62 1.57 16.87
N ASP A 81 16.20 0.74 15.91
CA ASP A 81 16.48 0.97 14.50
C ASP A 81 15.78 2.23 13.97
N ILE A 82 16.45 2.93 13.06
CA ILE A 82 15.88 4.07 12.33
C ILE A 82 15.42 3.58 10.96
N VAL A 83 14.14 3.79 10.65
CA VAL A 83 13.50 3.31 9.41
C VAL A 83 13.07 4.50 8.54
N LEU A 84 13.27 4.35 7.22
CA LEU A 84 12.70 5.23 6.20
C LEU A 84 11.77 4.39 5.32
N ASP A 85 10.48 4.71 5.33
CA ASP A 85 9.51 4.09 4.44
C ASP A 85 9.32 4.92 3.16
N LEU A 86 9.59 4.31 2.01
CA LEU A 86 9.49 4.94 0.70
C LEU A 86 8.22 4.47 0.00
N GLY A 87 7.16 5.27 0.12
CA GLY A 87 5.84 4.94 -0.41
C GLY A 87 4.86 4.47 0.67
N SER A 88 4.91 5.08 1.85
CA SER A 88 4.10 4.72 3.03
C SER A 88 2.58 4.81 2.84
N GLY A 89 2.10 5.48 1.80
CA GLY A 89 0.68 5.54 1.48
C GLY A 89 -0.15 6.13 2.62
N GLY A 90 -1.08 5.34 3.16
CA GLY A 90 -1.99 5.75 4.23
C GLY A 90 -1.36 5.90 5.62
N GLY A 91 -0.09 5.51 5.80
CA GLY A 91 0.60 5.58 7.09
C GLY A 91 1.61 4.46 7.26
#